data_AF-A0A220NAD6-F1
#
_entry.id   AF-A0A220NAD6-F1
#
_cell.length_a   1.000
_cell.length_b   1.000
_cell.length_c   1.000
_cell.angle_alpha   90.00
_cell.angle_beta   90.00
_cell.angle_gamma   90.00
#
_symmetry.space_group_name_H-M   'P 1'
#
loop_
_entity.id
_entity.type
_entity.pdbx_description
1 polymer ?
#
loop_
_entity_poly.entity_id
_entity_poly.type
_entity_poly.pdbx_seq_one_letter_code
_entity_poly.pdbx_strand_id
1 'polypeptide(L)'
;VRIGSTNITESIAKILLREGFIENVRKHRENNQYFLILTLKHRRNKKESYKTILNLKRISRPGLRIYSNSQRIPRILGGIGIVILSTSQGIMTDREARLK
;
A
#
# COMPACT_ATOMS: atom_id res chain seq x y z
N VAL A 1 6.46 -12.14 -2.77
CA VAL A 1 7.46 -11.08 -2.48
C VAL A 1 7.75 -11.07 -1.00
N ARG A 2 9.01 -10.97 -0.57
CA ARG A 2 9.41 -10.96 0.85
C ARG A 2 9.94 -9.58 1.23
N ILE A 3 9.46 -9.03 2.35
CA ILE A 3 9.94 -7.75 2.92
C ILE A 3 10.13 -7.86 4.43
N GLY A 4 10.94 -7.00 5.04
CA GLY A 4 11.10 -6.93 6.50
C GLY A 4 9.82 -6.46 7.20
N SER A 5 9.52 -7.05 8.36
CA SER A 5 8.35 -6.67 9.17
C SER A 5 8.67 -5.46 10.05
N THR A 6 7.92 -4.40 9.84
CA THR A 6 7.90 -3.19 10.68
C THR A 6 6.45 -2.80 10.87
N ASN A 7 6.13 -2.03 11.91
CA ASN A 7 4.75 -1.58 12.15
C ASN A 7 4.17 -0.81 10.94
N ILE A 8 5.02 -0.07 10.23
CA ILE A 8 4.66 0.68 9.02
C ILE A 8 4.39 -0.28 7.85
N THR A 9 5.32 -1.22 7.56
CA THR A 9 5.14 -2.16 6.46
C THR A 9 3.96 -3.11 6.68
N GLU A 10 3.69 -3.50 7.93
CA GLU A 10 2.50 -4.26 8.31
C GLU A 10 1.21 -3.48 8.05
N SER A 11 1.16 -2.20 8.45
CA SER A 11 -0.02 -1.35 8.24
C SER A 11 -0.29 -1.10 6.76
N ILE A 12 0.75 -0.81 5.97
CA ILE A 12 0.64 -0.65 4.51
C ILE A 12 0.16 -1.94 3.87
N ALA A 13 0.71 -3.10 4.26
CA ALA A 13 0.32 -4.40 3.71
C ALA A 13 -1.16 -4.71 4.02
N LYS A 14 -1.66 -4.39 5.22
CA LYS A 14 -3.07 -4.53 5.58
C LYS A 14 -3.98 -3.68 4.70
N ILE A 15 -3.61 -2.43 4.44
CA ILE A 15 -4.37 -1.55 3.53
C ILE A 15 -4.38 -2.12 2.12
N LEU A 16 -3.22 -2.54 1.60
CA LEU A 16 -3.14 -3.12 0.25
C LEU A 16 -3.98 -4.40 0.11
N LEU A 17 -4.06 -5.21 1.17
CA LEU A 17 -4.90 -6.41 1.20
C LEU A 17 -6.38 -6.05 1.21
N ARG A 18 -6.80 -5.12 2.06
CA ARG A 18 -8.19 -4.64 2.17
C ARG A 18 -8.69 -4.03 0.86
N GLU A 19 -7.83 -3.27 0.18
CA GLU A 19 -8.14 -2.62 -1.10
C GLU A 19 -7.98 -3.58 -2.30
N GLY A 20 -7.59 -4.83 -2.07
CA GLY A 20 -7.56 -5.89 -3.09
C GLY A 20 -6.40 -5.81 -4.10
N PHE A 21 -5.36 -5.02 -3.80
CA PHE A 21 -4.15 -4.93 -4.63
C PHE A 21 -3.24 -6.15 -4.48
N ILE A 22 -3.30 -6.80 -3.31
CA ILE A 22 -2.58 -8.05 -3.01
C ILE A 22 -3.58 -9.13 -2.61
N GLU A 23 -3.22 -10.37 -2.87
CA GLU A 23 -4.09 -11.52 -2.61
C GLU A 23 -3.95 -12.02 -1.17
N ASN A 24 -2.73 -11.99 -0.62
CA ASN A 24 -2.48 -12.48 0.74
C ASN A 24 -1.24 -11.84 1.35
N VAL A 25 -1.20 -11.79 2.69
CA VAL A 25 -0.06 -11.37 3.50
C VAL A 25 0.13 -12.37 4.63
N ARG A 26 1.33 -12.93 4.75
CA ARG A 26 1.69 -13.84 5.85
C ARG A 26 2.90 -13.30 6.60
N LYS A 27 2.86 -13.35 7.93
CA LYS A 27 4.02 -13.06 8.77
C LYS A 27 4.84 -14.34 8.96
N HIS A 28 6.13 -14.25 8.71
CA HIS A 28 7.06 -15.35 8.82
C HIS A 28 8.22 -14.94 9.73
N ARG A 29 8.68 -15.84 10.60
CA ARG A 29 9.82 -15.61 11.49
C ARG A 29 10.96 -16.51 11.05
N GLU A 30 12.11 -15.91 10.79
CA GLU A 30 13.33 -16.61 10.40
C GLU A 30 14.52 -15.97 11.12
N ASN A 31 15.39 -16.78 11.74
CA ASN A 31 16.60 -16.31 12.43
C ASN A 31 16.35 -15.13 13.39
N ASN A 32 15.29 -15.25 14.19
CA ASN A 32 14.82 -14.23 15.13
C ASN A 32 14.33 -12.91 14.53
N GLN A 33 14.25 -12.79 13.20
CA GLN A 33 13.72 -11.64 12.48
C GLN A 33 12.34 -11.94 11.90
N TYR A 34 11.48 -10.93 11.83
CA TYR A 34 10.15 -11.05 11.24
C TYR A 34 10.13 -10.51 9.80
N PHE A 35 9.44 -11.24 8.93
CA PHE A 35 9.24 -10.90 7.52
C PHE A 35 7.77 -10.98 7.15
N LEU A 36 7.38 -10.19 6.14
CA LEU A 36 6.08 -10.28 5.50
C LEU A 36 6.25 -10.90 4.12
N ILE A 37 5.51 -11.98 3.89
CA ILE A 37 5.40 -12.67 2.62
C ILE A 37 4.09 -12.22 1.97
N LEU A 38 4.23 -11.44 0.90
CA LEU A 38 3.15 -10.86 0.10
C LEU A 38 2.89 -11.73 -1.13
N THR A 39 1.63 -12.14 -1.32
CA THR A 39 1.15 -12.79 -2.55
C THR A 39 0.50 -11.74 -3.44
N LEU A 40 1.09 -11.50 -4.62
CA LEU A 40 0.55 -10.55 -5.59
C LEU A 40 -0.55 -11.20 -6.43
N LYS A 41 -1.63 -10.46 -6.67
CA LYS A 41 -2.71 -10.92 -7.54
C LYS A 41 -2.21 -11.01 -8.98
N HIS A 42 -2.36 -12.17 -9.61
CA HIS A 42 -2.02 -12.37 -11.02
C HIS A 42 -3.27 -12.78 -11.80
N ARG A 43 -3.65 -12.03 -12.84
CA ARG A 43 -4.71 -12.47 -13.76
C ARG A 43 -4.09 -13.42 -14.79
N ARG A 44 -4.41 -14.71 -14.69
CA ARG A 44 -4.11 -15.71 -15.73
C ARG A 44 -5.18 -15.60 -16.81
N ASN A 45 -4.93 -14.85 -17.88
CA ASN A 45 -5.70 -14.98 -19.12
C ASN A 45 -4.75 -15.25 -20.29
N LYS A 46 -5.13 -16.28 -21.05
CA LYS A 46 -4.25 -17.22 -21.75
C LYS A 46 -3.65 -16.72 -23.08
N LYS A 47 -3.65 -15.41 -23.36
CA LYS A 47 -3.13 -14.89 -24.65
C LYS A 47 -2.29 -13.63 -24.60
N GLU A 48 -2.28 -12.91 -23.49
CA GLU A 48 -1.37 -11.78 -23.26
C GLU A 48 -1.33 -11.61 -21.74
N SER A 49 -0.17 -11.84 -21.12
CA SER A 49 -0.01 -11.68 -19.68
C SER A 49 -0.07 -10.20 -19.32
N TYR A 50 -1.27 -9.62 -19.26
CA TYR A 50 -1.48 -8.36 -18.58
C TYR A 50 -1.25 -8.61 -17.09
N LYS A 51 0.01 -8.46 -16.66
CA LYS A 51 0.33 -8.18 -15.27
C LYS A 51 -0.67 -7.11 -14.84
N THR A 52 -1.44 -7.35 -13.78
CA THR A 52 -2.18 -6.26 -13.15
C THR A 52 -1.16 -5.18 -12.83
N ILE A 53 -1.17 -4.10 -13.61
CA ILE A 53 -0.11 -3.07 -13.58
C ILE A 53 -0.33 -2.29 -12.28
N LEU A 54 0.28 -2.78 -11.20
CA LEU A 54 0.31 -2.07 -9.94
C LEU A 54 1.27 -0.89 -10.08
N ASN A 55 0.72 0.27 -10.45
CA ASN A 55 1.48 1.52 -10.50
C ASN A 55 1.66 2.07 -9.08
N LEU A 56 2.76 1.69 -8.44
CA LEU A 56 3.15 2.18 -7.11
C LEU A 56 4.24 3.25 -7.23
N LYS A 57 4.00 4.44 -6.67
CA LYS A 57 4.98 5.53 -6.65
C LYS A 57 5.09 6.11 -5.24
N ARG A 58 6.32 6.18 -4.72
CA ARG A 58 6.60 6.88 -3.44
C ARG A 58 6.69 8.39 -3.67
N ILE A 59 5.80 9.13 -3.02
CA ILE A 59 5.69 10.60 -3.09
C ILE A 59 6.61 11.28 -2.06
N SER A 60 6.41 11.06 -0.76
CA SER A 60 7.26 11.64 0.30
C SER A 60 8.58 10.87 0.45
N ARG A 61 9.72 11.55 0.30
CA ARG A 61 11.08 10.97 0.33
C ARG A 61 11.94 11.69 1.38
N PRO A 62 13.03 11.08 1.89
CA PRO A 62 13.86 11.72 2.92
C PRO A 62 14.40 13.11 2.53
N GLY A 63 14.84 13.28 1.28
CA GLY A 63 15.32 14.57 0.77
C GLY A 63 14.23 15.59 0.42
N LEU A 64 12.97 15.18 0.36
CA LEU A 64 11.83 16.08 0.17
C LEU A 64 10.57 15.46 0.78
N ARG A 65 10.27 15.89 2.00
CA ARG A 65 9.06 15.46 2.72
C ARG A 65 7.86 16.23 2.20
N ILE A 66 6.82 15.49 1.83
CA ILE A 66 5.56 16.05 1.34
C ILE A 66 4.48 15.77 2.38
N TYR A 67 3.81 16.84 2.81
CA TYR A 67 2.68 16.82 3.74
C TYR A 67 1.50 17.53 3.09
N SER A 68 0.28 17.09 3.39
CA SER A 68 -0.95 17.72 2.88
C SER A 68 -2.02 17.69 3.94
N ASN A 69 -2.88 18.73 3.93
CA ASN A 69 -4.09 18.78 4.75
C ASN A 69 -5.16 17.86 4.13
N SER A 70 -6.09 17.32 4.93
CA SER A 70 -7.16 16.42 4.51
C SER A 70 -7.96 16.96 3.32
N GLN A 71 -8.29 18.25 3.35
CA GLN A 71 -9.03 18.94 2.30
C GLN A 71 -8.27 19.04 0.96
N ARG A 72 -6.93 18.99 0.99
CA ARG A 72 -6.06 19.13 -0.18
C ARG A 72 -5.52 17.80 -0.70
N ILE A 73 -6.03 16.66 -0.21
CA ILE A 73 -5.59 15.34 -0.68
C ILE A 73 -6.16 15.10 -2.08
N PRO A 74 -5.31 14.94 -3.12
CA PRO A 74 -5.76 14.74 -4.48
C PRO A 74 -6.49 13.40 -4.65
N ARG A 75 -7.46 13.35 -5.56
CA ARG A 75 -8.08 12.10 -6.01
C ARG A 75 -7.26 11.53 -7.17
N ILE A 76 -6.77 10.31 -7.03
CA ILE A 76 -5.98 9.64 -8.07
C ILE A 76 -6.90 8.88 -9.01
N LEU A 77 -6.71 9.05 -10.33
CA LEU A 77 -7.47 8.37 -11.39
C LEU A 77 -9.00 8.49 -11.18
N GLY A 78 -9.50 9.70 -10.90
CA GLY A 78 -10.93 9.93 -10.66
C GLY A 78 -11.49 9.25 -9.41
N GLY A 79 -10.62 8.75 -8.51
CA GLY A 79 -11.01 8.00 -7.31
C GLY A 79 -10.85 6.49 -7.43
N ILE A 80 -10.41 5.98 -8.59
CA ILE A 80 -10.08 4.55 -8.79
C ILE A 80 -8.80 4.17 -8.04
N GLY A 81 -7.83 5.07 -7.99
CA GLY A 81 -6.61 4.89 -7.22
C GLY A 81 -6.78 5.27 -5.76
N ILE A 82 -5.85 4.81 -4.93
CA ILE A 82 -5.74 5.19 -3.52
C ILE A 82 -4.42 5.93 -3.27
N VAL A 83 -4.41 6.77 -2.25
CA VAL A 83 -3.18 7.31 -1.67
C VAL A 83 -3.09 6.82 -0.23
N ILE A 84 -1.94 6.28 0.14
CA ILE A 84 -1.65 5.89 1.51
C ILE A 84 -0.80 6.99 2.14
N LEU A 85 -1.27 7.54 3.26
CA LEU A 85 -0.61 8.63 3.97
C LEU A 85 -0.48 8.32 5.46
N SER A 86 0.54 8.90 6.08
CA SER A 86 0.74 8.85 7.51
C SER A 86 0.09 10.08 8.14
N THR A 87 -0.75 9.87 9.13
CA THR A 87 -1.40 10.94 9.92
C THR A 87 -1.08 10.74 11.41
N SER A 88 -1.45 11.69 12.26
CA SER A 88 -1.34 11.55 13.71
C SER A 88 -2.23 10.44 14.29
N GLN A 89 -3.26 10.02 13.56
CA GLN A 89 -4.16 8.93 13.95
C GLN A 89 -3.74 7.58 13.35
N GLY A 90 -2.58 7.52 12.69
CA GLY A 90 -2.05 6.31 12.05
C GLY A 90 -1.97 6.41 10.52
N ILE A 91 -1.62 5.28 9.91
CA ILE A 91 -1.53 5.15 8.45
C ILE A 91 -2.90 4.80 7.90
N MET A 92 -3.39 5.60 6.95
CA MET A 92 -4.73 5.45 6.39
C MET A 92 -4.78 5.85 4.91
N THR A 93 -5.91 5.58 4.27
CA THR A 93 -6.19 5.94 2.88
C THR A 93 -6.64 7.40 2.76
N ASP A 94 -6.56 7.96 1.55
CA ASP A 94 -7.06 9.30 1.23
C ASP A 94 -8.56 9.47 1.49
N ARG A 95 -9.33 8.39 1.34
CA ARG A 95 -10.77 8.40 1.60
C ARG A 95 -11.04 8.51 3.10
N GLU A 96 -10.38 7.68 3.91
CA GLU A 96 -10.47 7.75 5.37
C GLU A 96 -9.99 9.10 5.90
N ALA A 97 -8.87 9.61 5.38
CA ALA A 97 -8.29 10.88 5.81
C ALA A 97 -9.17 12.10 5.47
N ARG A 98 -9.99 12.05 4.42
CA ARG A 98 -10.92 13.14 4.06
C ARG A 98 -12.19 13.18 4.91
N LEU A 99 -12.56 12.06 5.53
CA LEU A 99 -13.75 11.95 6.38
C LEU A 99 -13.47 12.37 7.84
N LYS A 100 -12.19 12.55 8.18
CA LYS A 100 -11.70 12.99 9.49
C LYS A 100 -11.36 14.48 9.45
#